data_AF-A0A1X1QJE5-F1
#
_entry.id   AF-A0A1X1QJE5-F1
#
_cell.length_a   1.000
_cell.length_b   1.000
_cell.length_c   1.000
_cell.angle_alpha   90.00
_cell.angle_beta   90.00
_cell.angle_gamma   90.00
#
_symmetry.space_group_name_H-M   'P 1'
#
loop_
_entity.id
_entity.type
_entity.pdbx_description
1 polymer ?
#
loop_
_entity_poly.entity_id
_entity_poly.type
_entity_poly.pdbx_seq_one_letter_code
_entity_poly.pdbx_strand_id
1 'polypeptide(L)' 'MSRQAGADIIFDVKCTRNLAKVIAKHGGKPVMSKTGHSLIKAKMKETNAELAGEMSGHIFFKVFSKKKCYK' A
#
# COMPACT_ATOMS: atom_id res chain seq x y z
N MET A 1 13.78 8.24 14.10
CA MET A 1 13.47 8.18 12.65
C MET A 1 12.09 7.55 12.45
N SER A 2 11.01 8.33 12.49
CA SER A 2 9.65 7.86 12.16
C SER A 2 9.21 8.61 10.91
N ARG A 3 9.50 8.06 9.72
CA ARG A 3 9.22 8.75 8.45
C ARG A 3 7.71 9.02 8.30
N GLN A 4 6.83 8.06 8.59
CA GLN A 4 5.40 8.30 8.77
C GLN A 4 4.80 7.26 9.74
N ALA A 5 4.37 7.69 10.93
CA ALA A 5 3.63 6.84 11.86
C ALA A 5 2.13 6.90 11.53
N GLY A 6 1.44 5.76 11.49
CA GLY A 6 0.00 5.68 11.25
C GLY A 6 -0.44 5.77 9.78
N ALA A 7 0.49 5.65 8.83
CA ALA A 7 0.16 5.68 7.41
C ALA A 7 -0.66 4.44 6.98
N ASP A 8 -1.60 4.67 6.07
CA ASP A 8 -2.35 3.60 5.43
C ASP A 8 -1.45 2.88 4.41
N ILE A 9 -1.41 1.56 4.52
CA ILE A 9 -0.67 0.66 3.64
C ILE A 9 -1.67 -0.26 2.96
N ILE A 10 -1.83 -0.08 1.65
CA ILE A 10 -2.79 -0.87 0.87
C ILE A 10 -2.13 -2.16 0.39
N PHE A 11 -2.85 -3.27 0.47
CA PHE A 11 -2.44 -4.52 -0.15
C PHE A 11 -3.60 -5.28 -0.76
N ASP A 12 -3.30 -6.17 -1.72
CA ASP A 12 -4.33 -6.96 -2.38
C ASP A 12 -4.76 -8.17 -1.53
N VAL A 13 -5.96 -8.70 -1.82
CA VAL A 13 -6.52 -9.88 -1.12
C VAL A 13 -5.67 -11.14 -1.26
N LYS A 14 -4.79 -11.21 -2.27
CA LYS A 14 -3.92 -12.36 -2.50
C LYS A 14 -2.65 -12.32 -1.65
N CYS A 15 -2.25 -11.15 -1.13
CA CYS A 15 -1.13 -11.03 -0.21
C CYS A 15 -1.31 -11.89 1.05
N THR A 16 -0.19 -12.30 1.64
CA THR A 16 -0.20 -13.07 2.89
C THR A 16 -0.90 -12.32 4.03
N ARG A 17 -1.71 -13.04 4.82
CA ARG A 17 -2.34 -12.50 6.04
C ARG A 17 -1.32 -11.98 7.05
N ASN A 18 -0.07 -12.45 6.96
CA ASN A 18 1.01 -11.97 7.83
C ASN A 18 1.39 -10.50 7.55
N LEU A 19 1.12 -10.00 6.35
CA LEU A 19 1.43 -8.63 5.96
C LEU A 19 0.69 -7.62 6.83
N ALA A 20 -0.60 -7.85 7.10
CA ALA A 20 -1.40 -6.99 7.97
C ALA A 20 -0.81 -6.88 9.39
N LYS A 21 -0.29 -7.99 9.93
CA LYS A 21 0.36 -8.03 11.24
C LYS A 21 1.67 -7.26 11.23
N VAL A 22 2.48 -7.40 10.19
CA VAL A 22 3.73 -6.67 10.03
C VAL A 22 3.47 -5.17 9.94
N ILE A 23 2.47 -4.76 9.15
CA ILE A 23 2.08 -3.35 9.01
C ILE A 23 1.66 -2.78 10.38
N ALA A 24 0.76 -3.47 11.09
CA ALA A 24 0.31 -3.04 12.41
C ALA A 24 1.46 -2.99 13.44
N LYS A 25 2.37 -3.98 13.41
CA LYS A 25 3.56 -4.03 14.29
C LYS A 25 4.50 -2.84 14.07
N HIS A 26 4.59 -2.33 12.84
CA HIS A 26 5.40 -1.15 12.51
C HIS A 26 4.62 0.17 12.63
N GLY A 27 3.40 0.14 13.20
CA GLY A 27 2.60 1.34 13.45
C GLY A 27 1.89 1.89 12.20
N GLY A 28 1.77 1.11 11.13
CA GLY A 28 0.95 1.44 9.96
C GLY A 28 -0.46 0.86 10.08
N LYS A 29 -1.36 1.33 9.21
CA LYS A 29 -2.75 0.84 9.13
C LYS A 29 -2.92 -0.05 7.89
N PRO A 30 -3.18 -1.36 8.06
CA PRO A 30 -3.37 -2.26 6.93
C PRO A 30 -4.73 -2.02 6.26
N VAL A 31 -4.72 -1.75 4.96
CA VAL A 31 -5.93 -1.57 4.14
C VAL A 31 -5.96 -2.63 3.05
N MET A 32 -6.95 -3.52 3.09
CA MET A 32 -7.13 -4.53 2.05
C MET A 32 -7.94 -3.96 0.89
N SER A 33 -7.49 -4.20 -0.35
CA SER A 33 -8.18 -3.80 -1.57
C SER A 33 -8.28 -4.94 -2.58
N LYS A 34 -9.15 -4.79 -3.57
CA LYS A 34 -9.26 -5.73 -4.70
C LYS A 34 -7.98 -5.70 -5.54
N THR A 35 -7.60 -6.86 -6.08
CA THR A 35 -6.44 -6.98 -6.97
C THR A 35 -6.62 -6.14 -8.23
N GLY A 36 -5.55 -5.44 -8.64
CA GLY A 36 -5.47 -4.72 -9.90
C GLY A 36 -4.95 -3.29 -9.75
N HIS A 37 -3.98 -2.91 -10.59
CA HIS A 37 -3.28 -1.62 -10.53
C HIS A 37 -4.21 -0.40 -10.51
N SER A 38 -5.29 -0.40 -11.31
CA SER A 38 -6.23 0.73 -11.37
C SER A 38 -7.04 0.87 -10.08
N LEU A 39 -7.44 -0.25 -9.49
CA LEU A 39 -8.21 -0.29 -8.24
C LEU A 39 -7.33 0.10 -7.06
N ILE A 40 -6.10 -0.42 -7.00
CA ILE A 40 -5.11 -0.06 -5.99
C ILE A 40 -4.80 1.43 -6.05
N LYS A 41 -4.62 1.99 -7.25
CA LYS A 41 -4.35 3.43 -7.44
C LYS A 41 -5.54 4.31 -7.11
N ALA A 42 -6.76 3.89 -7.43
CA ALA A 42 -7.98 4.58 -7.01
C ALA A 42 -8.08 4.56 -5.47
N LYS A 43 -7.86 3.40 -4.86
CA LYS A 43 -7.93 3.24 -3.41
C LYS A 43 -6.88 4.05 -2.67
N MET A 44 -5.67 4.13 -3.22
CA MET A 44 -4.60 4.97 -2.70
C MET A 44 -4.97 6.46 -2.70
N LYS A 45 -5.72 6.93 -3.71
CA LYS A 45 -6.24 8.31 -3.73
C LYS A 45 -7.36 8.52 -2.70
N GLU A 46 -8.26 7.55 -2.55
CA GLU A 46 -9.36 7.62 -1.58
C GLU A 46 -8.86 7.64 -0.14
N THR A 47 -7.93 6.75 0.21
CA THR A 47 -7.45 6.59 1.59
C THR A 47 -6.20 7.44 1.87
N ASN A 48 -5.69 8.16 0.87
CA ASN A 48 -4.42 8.89 0.95
C ASN A 48 -3.23 8.03 1.41
N ALA A 49 -3.26 6.72 1.10
CA ALA A 49 -2.23 5.76 1.50
C ALA A 49 -0.83 6.16 1.00
N GLU A 50 0.17 5.95 1.85
CA GLU A 50 1.56 6.28 1.53
C GLU A 50 2.24 5.17 0.70
N LEU A 51 1.72 3.95 0.81
CA LEU A 51 2.23 2.76 0.15
C LEU A 51 1.08 1.87 -0.29
N ALA A 52 1.21 1.24 -1.46
CA ALA A 52 0.41 0.09 -1.81
C ALA A 52 1.26 -1.00 -2.46
N GLY A 53 0.87 -2.26 -2.29
CA GLY A 53 1.50 -3.40 -2.96
C GLY A 53 0.47 -4.43 -3.42
N GLU A 54 0.70 -5.07 -4.55
CA GLU A 54 -0.09 -6.23 -4.99
C GLU A 54 0.79 -7.47 -5.13
N MET A 55 0.19 -8.66 -4.95
CA MET A 55 0.92 -9.93 -5.03
C MET A 55 1.62 -10.16 -6.39
N SER A 56 1.16 -9.52 -7.48
CA SER A 56 1.80 -9.63 -8.79
C SER A 56 3.16 -8.91 -8.89
N GLY A 57 3.55 -8.15 -7.86
CA GLY A 57 4.82 -7.44 -7.78
C GLY A 57 4.73 -5.93 -7.98
N HIS A 58 3.55 -5.36 -8.28
CA HIS A 58 3.44 -3.90 -8.36
C HIS A 58 3.45 -3.28 -6.97
N ILE A 59 4.42 -2.40 -6.72
CA ILE A 59 4.53 -1.61 -5.50
C ILE A 59 4.46 -0.14 -5.87
N PHE A 60 3.52 0.57 -5.25
CA PHE A 60 3.23 1.98 -5.45
C PHE A 60 3.64 2.77 -4.21
N PHE A 61 4.54 3.72 -4.37
CA PHE A 61 4.94 4.65 -3.31
C PHE A 61 4.35 6.02 -3.58
N LYS A 62 3.77 6.65 -2.56
CA LYS A 62 3.36 8.05 -2.60
C LYS A 62 4.59 8.93 -2.39
N VAL A 63 5.47 9.00 -3.39
CA VAL A 63 6.55 9.99 -3.40
C VAL A 63 6.00 11.24 -4.07
N PHE A 64 6.17 12.40 -3.43
CA PHE A 64 6.02 13.70 -4.06
C PHE A 64 6.71 13.65 -5.44
N SER A 65 5.93 13.83 -6.51
CA SER A 65 6.37 13.84 -7.91
C SER A 65 6.16 12.54 -8.70
N LYS A 66 5.19 12.65 -9.61
CA LYS A 66 5.06 12.00 -10.92
C LYS A 66 5.96 10.79 -11.22
N LYS A 67 5.29 9.65 -11.44
CA LYS A 67 5.74 8.48 -12.23
C LYS A 67 6.93 7.67 -11.66
N LYS A 68 6.62 6.54 -11.04
CA LYS A 68 7.37 5.28 -11.27
C LYS A 68 6.57 4.08 -10.80
N CYS A 69 5.90 3.45 -11.77
CA CYS A 69 5.42 2.08 -11.66
C CYS A 69 6.66 1.22 -11.96
N TYR A 70 7.30 0.65 -10.94
CA TYR A 70 8.36 -0.33 -11.18
C TYR A 70 7.66 -1.63 -11.55
N LYS A 71 7.92 -2.10 -12.78
CA LYS A 71 7.52 -3.40 -13.31
C LYS A 71 8.65 -4.38 -13.09
#